data_AF-A0A6N7G4N2-F1
#
_entry.id   AF-A0A6N7G4N2-F1
#
_cell.length_a   1.000
_cell.length_b   1.000
_cell.length_c   1.000
_cell.angle_alpha   90.00
_cell.angle_beta   90.00
_cell.angle_gamma   90.00
#
_symmetry.space_group_name_H-M   'P 1'
#
loop_
_entity.id
_entity.type
_entity.pdbx_description
1 polymer ?
#
loop_
_entity_poly.entity_id
_entity_poly.type
_entity_poly.pdbx_seq_one_letter_code
_entity_poly.pdbx_strand_id
1 'polypeptide(L)' 'MTDAANGTGNVTVNPRDLRVSDAEREHVVSLLQRAIGRGLIDLDEFTERTDLAYNATTRSQLNIVLADLPGLVHVDAPRR' A
#
# COMPACT_ATOMS: atom_id res chain seq x y z
N MET A 1 45.95 17.75 -9.63
CA MET A 1 46.03 16.28 -9.73
C MET A 1 45.11 15.72 -8.66
N THR A 2 44.07 15.00 -9.10
CA THR A 2 43.08 14.18 -8.34
C THR A 2 42.23 14.91 -7.29
N ASP A 3 40.94 15.19 -7.52
CA ASP A 3 39.76 14.33 -7.80
C ASP A 3 39.12 13.76 -6.52
N ALA A 4 37.86 14.14 -6.29
CA ALA A 4 36.74 13.29 -5.86
C ALA A 4 35.60 14.19 -5.33
N ALA A 5 34.73 14.62 -6.24
CA ALA A 5 33.44 15.20 -5.89
C ALA A 5 32.63 14.16 -5.10
N ASN A 6 32.34 14.47 -3.83
CA ASN A 6 31.56 13.61 -2.95
C ASN A 6 30.07 13.70 -3.34
N GLY A 7 29.69 12.95 -4.38
CA GLY A 7 28.30 12.75 -4.80
C GLY A 7 27.60 11.73 -3.92
N THR A 8 27.39 12.04 -2.64
CA THR A 8 26.46 11.28 -1.80
C THR A 8 25.04 11.73 -2.15
N GLY A 9 24.50 11.20 -3.25
CA GLY A 9 23.09 11.34 -3.58
C GLY A 9 22.26 10.65 -2.52
N ASN A 10 21.66 11.40 -1.61
CA ASN A 10 20.66 10.89 -0.69
C ASN A 10 19.46 10.43 -1.54
N VAL A 11 19.37 9.12 -1.83
CA VAL A 11 18.22 8.56 -2.54
C VAL A 11 17.03 8.67 -1.60
N THR A 12 16.25 9.74 -1.77
CA THR A 12 14.98 9.91 -1.06
C THR A 12 13.99 8.90 -1.64
N VAL A 13 13.98 7.69 -1.07
CA VAL A 13 13.00 6.67 -1.44
C VAL A 13 11.62 7.16 -0.99
N ASN A 14 10.69 7.32 -1.93
CA ASN A 14 9.31 7.66 -1.61
C ASN A 14 8.72 6.53 -0.75
N PRO A 15 8.11 6.82 0.42
CA PRO A 15 7.49 5.79 1.24
C PRO A 15 6.50 4.88 0.51
N ARG A 16 5.87 5.37 -0.57
CA ARG A 16 4.94 4.60 -1.42
C ARG A 16 5.63 3.56 -2.30
N ASP A 17 6.91 3.75 -2.60
CA ASP A 17 7.70 2.83 -3.43
C ASP A 17 8.43 1.78 -2.60
N LEU A 18 8.30 1.85 -1.26
CA LEU A 18 8.85 0.84 -0.36
C LEU A 18 8.19 -0.51 -0.59
N ARG A 19 9.01 -1.56 -0.51
CA ARG A 19 8.55 -2.94 -0.60
C ARG A 19 7.60 -3.26 0.55
N VAL A 20 6.55 -4.02 0.23
CA VAL A 20 5.60 -4.49 1.23
C VAL A 20 6.01 -5.84 1.80
N SER A 21 5.84 -5.97 3.10
CA SER A 21 5.97 -7.19 3.88
C SER A 21 4.70 -8.03 3.81
N ASP A 22 4.81 -9.31 4.19
CA ASP A 22 3.64 -10.18 4.31
C ASP A 22 2.66 -9.65 5.38
N ALA A 23 3.17 -9.08 6.46
CA ALA A 23 2.34 -8.47 7.50
C ALA A 23 1.50 -7.29 6.96
N GLU A 24 2.04 -6.48 6.05
CA GLU A 24 1.29 -5.41 5.39
C GLU A 24 0.22 -5.98 4.44
N ARG A 25 0.52 -7.05 3.70
CA ARG A 25 -0.47 -7.75 2.85
C ARG A 25 -1.62 -8.32 3.69
N GLU A 26 -1.30 -9.05 4.75
CA GLU A 26 -2.29 -9.62 5.67
C GLU A 26 -3.16 -8.54 6.34
N HIS A 27 -2.56 -7.39 6.70
CA HIS A 27 -3.32 -6.26 7.23
C HIS A 27 -4.37 -5.74 6.24
N VAL A 28 -4.01 -5.63 4.96
CA VAL A 28 -4.93 -5.23 3.89
C VAL A 28 -6.05 -6.26 3.70
N VAL A 29 -5.73 -7.56 3.71
CA VAL A 29 -6.74 -8.62 3.64
C VAL A 29 -7.73 -8.54 4.81
N SER A 30 -7.26 -8.23 6.02
CA SER A 30 -8.14 -7.98 7.18
C SER A 30 -9.03 -6.74 7.02
N LEU A 31 -8.58 -5.70 6.31
CA LEU A 31 -9.43 -4.55 5.96
C LEU A 31 -10.51 -4.96 4.95
N LEU A 32 -10.16 -5.76 3.95
CA LEU A 32 -11.11 -6.29 2.96
C LEU A 32 -12.18 -7.19 3.60
N GLN A 33 -11.82 -8.06 4.56
CA GLN A 33 -12.78 -8.86 5.32
C GLN A 33 -13.81 -7.98 6.05
N ARG A 34 -13.36 -6.85 6.63
CA ARG A 34 -14.26 -5.88 7.25
C ARG A 34 -15.13 -5.16 6.23
N ALA A 35 -14.64 -4.92 5.02
CA ALA A 35 -15.41 -4.32 3.94
C ALA A 35 -16.57 -5.23 3.50
N ILE A 36 -16.33 -6.54 3.33
CA ILE A 36 -17.41 -7.51 3.07
C ILE A 36 -18.43 -7.49 4.20
N GLY A 37 -17.97 -7.58 5.46
CA GLY A 37 -18.87 -7.60 6.62
C GLY A 37 -19.74 -6.35 6.75
N ARG A 38 -19.35 -5.24 6.10
CA ARG A 38 -20.11 -3.99 6.02
C ARG A 38 -20.94 -3.85 4.74
N GLY A 39 -20.85 -4.79 3.81
CA GLY A 39 -21.51 -4.73 2.51
C GLY A 39 -20.96 -3.66 1.57
N LEU A 40 -19.68 -3.25 1.75
CA LEU A 40 -19.02 -2.28 0.87
C LEU A 40 -18.48 -2.91 -0.41
N ILE A 41 -18.16 -4.21 -0.33
CA ILE A 41 -17.76 -5.05 -1.45
C ILE A 41 -18.45 -6.40 -1.32
N ASP A 42 -18.66 -7.09 -2.43
CA ASP A 42 -19.14 -8.47 -2.43
C ASP A 42 -17.99 -9.50 -2.33
N LEU A 43 -18.33 -10.79 -2.45
CA LEU A 43 -17.37 -11.89 -2.32
C LEU A 43 -16.45 -12.02 -3.55
N ASP A 44 -16.94 -11.65 -4.74
CA ASP A 44 -16.17 -11.71 -5.98
C ASP A 44 -15.11 -10.59 -5.95
N GLU A 45 -15.52 -9.36 -5.60
CA GLU A 45 -14.62 -8.22 -5.39
C GLU A 45 -13.59 -8.50 -4.28
N PHE A 46 -13.99 -9.18 -3.20
CA PHE A 46 -13.05 -9.57 -2.15
C PHE A 46 -11.97 -10.52 -2.65
N THR A 47 -12.35 -11.51 -3.47
CA THR A 47 -11.40 -12.49 -4.02
C THR A 47 -10.40 -11.80 -4.93
N GLU A 48 -10.88 -10.98 -5.88
CA GLU A 48 -10.04 -10.21 -6.79
C GLU A 48 -9.07 -9.27 -6.05
N ARG A 49 -9.57 -8.55 -5.04
CA ARG A 49 -8.76 -7.61 -4.27
C ARG A 49 -7.75 -8.32 -3.35
N THR A 50 -8.08 -9.50 -2.86
CA THR A 50 -7.16 -10.34 -2.06
C THR A 50 -6.00 -10.81 -2.93
N ASP A 51 -6.27 -11.24 -4.18
CA ASP A 51 -5.22 -11.59 -5.14
C ASP A 51 -4.33 -10.40 -5.46
N LEU A 52 -4.90 -9.20 -5.65
CA LEU A 52 -4.12 -7.97 -5.84
C LEU A 52 -3.25 -7.65 -4.63
N ALA A 53 -3.77 -7.81 -3.41
CA ALA A 53 -3.01 -7.57 -2.19
C ALA A 53 -1.82 -8.55 -2.07
N TYR A 54 -2.02 -9.83 -2.36
CA TYR A 54 -0.94 -10.81 -2.30
C TYR A 54 0.13 -10.62 -3.39
N ASN A 55 -0.26 -10.13 -4.56
CA ASN A 55 0.67 -9.81 -5.65
C ASN A 55 1.35 -8.44 -5.52
N ALA A 56 0.90 -7.59 -4.60
CA ALA A 56 1.50 -6.28 -4.38
C ALA A 56 2.94 -6.41 -3.90
N THR A 57 3.84 -5.67 -4.55
CA THR A 57 5.26 -5.59 -4.25
C THR A 57 5.65 -4.26 -3.60
N THR A 58 4.82 -3.22 -3.74
CA THR A 58 5.04 -1.88 -3.20
C THR A 58 3.82 -1.38 -2.39
N ARG A 59 4.05 -0.41 -1.50
CA ARG A 59 2.98 0.20 -0.70
C ARG A 59 1.97 0.96 -1.54
N SER A 60 2.39 1.57 -2.66
CA SER A 60 1.50 2.18 -3.64
C SER A 60 0.50 1.19 -4.22
N GLN A 61 0.92 -0.04 -4.52
CA GLN A 61 0.05 -1.09 -5.02
C GLN A 61 -0.97 -1.52 -3.95
N LEU A 62 -0.55 -1.70 -2.69
CA LEU A 62 -1.49 -1.99 -1.59
C LEU A 62 -2.51 -0.87 -1.36
N ASN A 63 -2.11 0.39 -1.48
CA ASN A 63 -3.02 1.51 -1.31
C ASN A 63 -4.13 1.54 -2.37
N ILE A 64 -3.85 1.09 -3.60
CA ILE A 64 -4.85 1.03 -4.68
C ILE A 64 -5.97 0.03 -4.34
N VAL A 65 -5.65 -1.09 -3.69
CA VAL A 65 -6.62 -2.13 -3.29
C VAL A 65 -7.76 -1.58 -2.43
N LEU A 66 -7.49 -0.52 -1.68
CA LEU A 66 -8.42 0.09 -0.72
C LEU A 66 -8.95 1.47 -1.17
N ALA A 67 -8.51 2.00 -2.31
CA ALA A 67 -8.62 3.42 -2.64
C ALA A 67 -10.07 3.97 -2.65
N ASP A 68 -11.02 3.13 -3.03
CA ASP A 68 -12.46 3.42 -3.12
C ASP A 68 -13.25 2.95 -1.88
N LEU A 69 -12.59 2.34 -0.89
CA LEU A 69 -13.22 1.86 0.32
C LEU A 69 -13.20 2.93 1.43
N PRO A 70 -14.35 3.55 1.75
CA PRO A 70 -14.40 4.66 2.70
C PRO A 70 -13.97 4.20 4.10
N GLY A 71 -13.10 5.00 4.73
CA GLY A 71 -12.65 4.76 6.11
C GLY A 71 -11.67 3.59 6.29
N LEU A 72 -11.17 3.00 5.19
CA LEU A 72 -10.16 1.93 5.22
C LEU A 72 -8.79 2.36 4.66
N VAL A 73 -8.74 3.45 3.88
CA VAL A 73 -7.48 4.12 3.54
C VAL A 73 -6.95 4.93 4.72
N HIS A 74 -5.69 4.71 5.10
CA HIS A 74 -4.94 5.73 5.83
C HIS A 74 -4.59 6.82 4.82
N VAL A 75 -5.49 7.80 4.66
CA VAL A 75 -5.13 9.07 4.03
C VAL A 75 -4.02 9.62 4.93
N ASP A 76 -2.78 9.62 4.46
CA ASP A 76 -1.65 10.20 5.20
C ASP A 76 -2.06 11.60 5.68
N ALA A 77 -2.42 11.72 6.96
CA ALA A 77 -2.52 12.99 7.66
C ALA A 77 -1.09 13.35 8.05
N PRO A 78 -0.58 14.48 7.54
CA PRO A 78 -1.10 15.74 8.01
C PRO A 78 -1.79 16.53 6.89
N ARG A 79 -3.02 16.96 7.17
CA ARG A 79 -3.51 18.22 6.62
C ARG A 79 -2.63 19.34 7.20
N ARG A 80 -1.78 19.95 6.38
CA ARG A 80 -1.19 21.27 6.62
C ARG A 80 -1.60 22.19 5.49
#